data_AF-A0A7Y0GJB3-F1
#
_entry.id   AF-A0A7Y0GJB3-F1
#
_cell.length_a   1.000
_cell.length_b   1.000
_cell.length_c   1.000
_cell.angle_alpha   90.00
_cell.angle_beta   90.00
_cell.angle_gamma   90.00
#
_symmetry.space_group_name_H-M   'P 1'
#
loop_
_entity.id
_entity.type
_entity.pdbx_description
1 polymer ?
#
loop_
_entity_poly.entity_id
_entity_poly.type
_entity_poly.pdbx_seq_one_letter_code
_entity_poly.pdbx_strand_id
1 'polypeptide(L)'
;MQTGKIKHGFHPRFSKEIERAYVCHGAPSHYGLKNEARQRFDNAYLLWKTVSARYEHEMQLIVTGDKSAHTRLVPLLRDMAQARREILITSQPWFDAKH
;
A
#
# COMPACT_ATOMS: atom_id res chain seq x y z
N MET A 1 4.80 -43.73 -17.46
CA MET A 1 5.38 -43.56 -16.10
C MET A 1 6.38 -42.42 -16.13
N GLN A 2 6.29 -41.51 -15.15
CA GLN A 2 7.28 -40.49 -14.69
C GLN A 2 7.78 -39.43 -15.70
N THR A 3 7.26 -38.20 -15.75
CA THR A 3 7.48 -37.00 -14.90
C THR A 3 8.93 -36.65 -14.56
N GLY A 4 9.39 -35.46 -14.99
CA GLY A 4 10.73 -34.95 -14.63
C GLY A 4 11.11 -33.53 -15.08
N LYS A 5 10.27 -32.54 -14.78
CA LYS A 5 10.62 -31.16 -14.31
C LYS A 5 11.69 -30.36 -15.08
N ILE A 6 11.20 -29.46 -15.94
CA ILE A 6 11.91 -28.25 -16.38
C ILE A 6 12.11 -27.33 -15.17
N LYS A 7 13.35 -27.14 -14.73
CA LYS A 7 13.70 -26.16 -13.69
C LYS A 7 13.73 -24.77 -14.34
N HIS A 8 12.65 -24.01 -14.16
CA HIS A 8 12.71 -22.56 -14.31
C HIS A 8 13.57 -22.01 -13.16
N GLY A 9 14.79 -21.60 -13.49
CA GLY A 9 15.65 -20.83 -12.60
C GLY A 9 15.01 -19.47 -12.35
N PHE A 10 14.27 -19.36 -11.24
CA PHE A 10 13.87 -18.08 -10.69
C PHE A 10 15.12 -17.34 -10.22
N HIS A 11 15.39 -16.21 -10.87
CA HIS A 11 16.41 -15.24 -10.47
C HIS A 11 16.10 -14.74 -9.04
N PRO A 12 16.97 -14.96 -8.03
CA PRO A 12 16.80 -14.35 -6.72
C PRO A 12 17.44 -12.96 -6.76
N ARG A 13 16.73 -11.98 -7.32
CA ARG A 13 17.17 -10.56 -7.32
C ARG A 13 16.23 -9.64 -6.53
N PHE A 14 15.51 -10.18 -5.55
CA PHE A 14 14.61 -9.41 -4.67
C PHE A 14 14.63 -9.90 -3.22
N SER A 15 15.80 -10.14 -2.63
CA SER A 15 15.88 -10.55 -1.22
C SER A 15 17.09 -9.98 -0.47
N LYS A 16 17.46 -8.73 -0.74
CA LYS A 16 18.54 -8.05 0.02
C LYS A 16 18.20 -6.63 0.51
N GLU A 17 16.93 -6.26 0.55
CA GLU A 17 16.52 -4.93 1.07
C GLU A 17 15.56 -4.99 2.27
N ILE A 18 15.31 -6.17 2.84
CA ILE A 18 14.48 -6.33 4.05
C ILE A 18 15.34 -6.75 5.25
N GLU A 19 16.54 -6.17 5.38
CA GLU A 19 17.42 -6.46 6.52
C GLU A 19 18.13 -5.21 7.03
N ARG A 20 17.36 -4.12 7.19
CA ARG A 20 17.83 -2.90 7.84
C ARG A 20 16.79 -2.21 8.72
N ALA A 21 15.84 -2.98 9.23
CA ALA A 21 14.75 -2.48 10.06
C ALA A 21 14.82 -2.98 11.51
N TYR A 22 16.00 -3.23 12.07
CA TYR A 22 16.14 -3.51 13.50
C TYR A 22 17.49 -3.02 13.99
N VAL A 23 17.54 -1.77 14.46
CA VAL A 23 18.15 -1.32 15.72
C VAL A 23 17.89 0.19 15.80
N CYS A 24 17.00 0.60 16.70
CA CYS A 24 17.06 1.90 17.37
C CYS A 24 16.11 1.85 18.59
N HIS A 25 16.55 1.17 19.65
CA HIS A 25 16.05 1.43 21.00
C HIS A 25 16.65 2.75 21.47
N GLY A 26 15.89 3.83 21.34
CA GLY A 26 16.20 5.14 21.90
C GLY A 26 14.90 5.85 22.20
N ALA A 27 14.76 6.39 23.41
CA ALA A 27 13.56 7.04 23.96
C ALA A 27 12.79 7.88 22.92
N PRO A 28 11.44 7.94 22.97
CA PRO A 28 10.65 8.71 22.03
C PRO A 28 10.92 10.20 22.26
N SER A 29 11.94 10.71 21.58
CA SER A 29 12.13 12.12 21.33
C SER A 29 10.86 12.64 20.66
N HIS A 30 10.39 13.82 21.05
CA HIS A 30 9.27 14.52 20.40
C HIS A 30 9.43 14.63 18.86
N TYR A 31 10.67 14.49 18.35
CA TYR A 31 11.01 14.41 16.93
C TYR A 31 10.71 13.04 16.29
N GLY A 32 10.81 11.94 17.05
CA GLY A 32 10.49 10.58 16.58
C GLY A 32 9.01 10.40 16.26
N LEU A 33 8.13 10.95 17.10
CA LEU A 33 6.67 10.88 16.90
C LEU A 33 6.20 11.67 15.66
N LYS A 34 6.84 12.82 15.36
CA LYS A 34 6.55 13.60 14.15
C LYS A 34 7.01 12.89 12.88
N ASN A 35 8.18 12.24 12.92
CA ASN A 35 8.68 11.46 11.79
C ASN A 35 7.82 10.23 11.54
N GLU A 36 7.35 9.57 12.59
CA GLU A 36 6.45 8.41 12.47
C GLU A 36 5.08 8.82 11.90
N ALA A 37 4.48 9.91 12.38
CA ALA A 37 3.21 10.41 11.84
C ALA A 37 3.32 10.78 10.35
N ARG A 38 4.42 11.43 9.95
CA ARG A 38 4.70 11.75 8.55
C ARG A 38 4.86 10.50 7.70
N GLN A 39 5.61 9.51 8.18
CA GLN A 39 5.79 8.24 7.48
C GLN A 39 4.46 7.49 7.32
N ARG A 40 3.61 7.50 8.35
CA ARG A 40 2.26 6.92 8.27
C ARG A 40 1.40 7.64 7.22
N PHE A 41 1.46 8.96 7.15
CA PHE A 41 0.79 9.74 6.12
C PHE A 41 1.31 9.40 4.72
N ASP A 42 2.63 9.39 4.52
CA ASP A 42 3.25 9.07 3.23
C ASP A 42 2.84 7.67 2.75
N ASN A 43 2.84 6.68 3.66
CA ASN A 43 2.39 5.32 3.38
C ASN A 43 0.90 5.26 3.02
N ALA A 44 0.04 5.95 3.78
CA ALA A 44 -1.40 6.01 3.51
C ALA A 44 -1.69 6.68 2.16
N TYR A 45 -0.92 7.71 1.81
CA TYR A 45 -1.01 8.41 0.54
C TYR A 45 -0.56 7.53 -0.64
N LEU A 46 0.55 6.80 -0.49
CA LEU A 46 0.99 5.83 -1.49
C LEU A 46 -0.03 4.71 -1.70
N LEU A 47 -0.62 4.20 -0.62
CA LEU A 47 -1.69 3.20 -0.69
C LEU A 47 -2.86 3.77 -1.50
N TRP A 48 -3.35 4.95 -1.15
CA TRP A 48 -4.44 5.64 -1.85
C TRP A 48 -4.18 5.80 -3.35
N LYS A 49 -2.99 6.28 -3.75
CA LYS A 49 -2.62 6.38 -5.18
C LYS A 49 -2.71 5.03 -5.88
N THR A 50 -2.16 3.99 -5.24
CA THR A 50 -2.09 2.65 -5.82
C THR A 50 -3.48 2.06 -6.03
N VAL A 51 -4.36 2.16 -5.02
CA VAL A 51 -5.74 1.65 -5.14
C VAL A 51 -6.59 2.47 -6.11
N SER A 52 -6.38 3.79 -6.18
CA SER A 52 -7.07 4.67 -7.14
C SER A 52 -6.70 4.33 -8.58
N ALA A 53 -5.40 4.14 -8.87
CA ALA A 53 -4.94 3.75 -10.20
C ALA A 53 -5.49 2.38 -10.61
N ARG A 54 -5.55 1.42 -9.67
CA ARG A 54 -6.18 0.12 -9.93
C ARG A 54 -7.68 0.27 -10.20
N TYR A 55 -8.36 1.18 -9.52
CA TYR A 55 -9.79 1.42 -9.73
C TYR A 55 -10.04 1.97 -11.13
N GLU A 56 -9.26 2.96 -11.55
CA GLU A 56 -9.32 3.50 -12.91
C GLU A 56 -9.10 2.41 -13.97
N HIS A 57 -8.11 1.54 -13.75
CA HIS A 57 -7.84 0.41 -14.64
C HIS A 57 -9.00 -0.60 -14.70
N GLU A 58 -9.56 -1.02 -13.56
CA GLU A 58 -10.71 -1.95 -13.56
C GLU A 58 -11.95 -1.29 -14.18
N MET A 59 -12.15 0.01 -14.01
CA MET A 59 -13.21 0.77 -14.69
C MET A 59 -13.02 0.77 -16.21
N GLN A 60 -11.79 0.93 -16.70
CA GLN A 60 -11.50 0.81 -18.13
C GLN A 60 -11.81 -0.59 -18.64
N LEU A 61 -11.42 -1.64 -17.91
CA LEU A 61 -11.73 -3.03 -18.29
C LEU A 61 -13.24 -3.28 -18.39
N ILE A 62 -14.01 -2.75 -17.44
CA ILE A 62 -15.48 -2.81 -17.48
C ILE A 62 -16.04 -2.14 -18.73
N VAL A 63 -15.56 -0.94 -19.06
CA VAL A 63 -15.99 -0.21 -20.27
C VAL A 63 -15.65 -1.01 -21.54
N THR A 64 -14.52 -1.72 -21.56
CA THR A 64 -14.14 -2.59 -22.68
C THR A 64 -14.89 -3.93 -22.72
N GLY A 65 -15.76 -4.20 -21.74
CA GLY A 65 -16.63 -5.38 -21.71
C GLY A 65 -16.14 -6.55 -20.87
N ASP A 66 -15.09 -6.38 -20.05
CA ASP A 66 -14.67 -7.42 -19.10
C ASP A 66 -15.67 -7.52 -17.93
N LYS A 67 -16.50 -8.54 -17.96
CA LYS A 67 -17.48 -8.83 -16.90
C LYS A 67 -16.82 -9.24 -15.58
N SER A 68 -15.60 -9.78 -15.62
CA SER A 68 -14.86 -10.19 -14.42
C SER A 68 -14.27 -9.00 -13.66
N ALA A 69 -14.12 -7.84 -14.29
CA ALA A 69 -13.68 -6.62 -13.63
C ALA A 69 -14.71 -6.09 -12.61
N HIS A 70 -16.01 -6.34 -12.84
CA HIS A 70 -17.07 -5.95 -11.90
C HIS A 70 -16.93 -6.64 -10.54
N THR A 71 -16.52 -7.92 -10.51
CA THR A 71 -16.35 -8.66 -9.25
C THR A 71 -15.09 -8.22 -8.50
N ARG A 72 -14.06 -7.78 -9.24
CA ARG A 72 -12.82 -7.22 -8.66
C ARG A 72 -12.98 -5.80 -8.12
N LEU A 73 -13.96 -5.03 -8.61
CA LEU A 73 -14.25 -3.68 -8.12
C LEU A 73 -14.72 -3.63 -6.67
N VAL A 74 -15.54 -4.59 -6.23
CA VAL A 74 -16.13 -4.58 -4.89
C VAL A 74 -15.09 -4.58 -3.77
N PRO A 75 -14.09 -5.48 -3.74
CA PRO A 75 -13.04 -5.42 -2.73
C PRO A 75 -12.18 -4.15 -2.87
N LEU A 76 -11.95 -3.68 -4.10
CA LEU A 76 -11.15 -2.49 -4.35
C LEU A 76 -11.78 -1.20 -3.79
N LEU A 77 -13.10 -1.08 -3.86
CA LEU A 77 -13.83 0.03 -3.23
C LEU A 77 -13.67 0.04 -1.70
N ARG A 78 -13.56 -1.13 -1.07
CA ARG A 78 -13.28 -1.23 0.37
C ARG A 78 -11.86 -0.77 0.68
N ASP A 79 -10.89 -1.19 -0.12
CA ASP A 79 -9.50 -0.77 0.03
C ASP A 79 -9.35 0.74 -0.15
N MET A 80 -10.07 1.35 -1.10
CA MET A 80 -10.13 2.80 -1.27
C MET A 80 -10.72 3.50 -0.05
N ALA A 81 -11.84 3.01 0.49
CA ALA A 81 -12.44 3.59 1.69
C ALA A 81 -11.49 3.51 2.90
N GLN A 82 -10.78 2.40 3.05
CA GLN A 82 -9.77 2.23 4.10
C GLN A 82 -8.59 3.18 3.91
N ALA A 83 -8.00 3.25 2.71
CA ALA A 83 -6.89 4.14 2.41
C ALA A 83 -7.26 5.62 2.65
N ARG A 84 -8.48 6.03 2.27
CA ARG A 84 -8.99 7.37 2.54
C ARG A 84 -9.10 7.64 4.03
N ARG A 85 -9.60 6.68 4.82
CA ARG A 85 -9.70 6.80 6.27
C ARG A 85 -8.32 6.97 6.92
N GLU A 86 -7.34 6.18 6.48
CA GLU A 86 -5.96 6.27 6.97
C GLU A 86 -5.35 7.65 6.67
N ILE A 87 -5.57 8.22 5.48
CA ILE A 87 -5.14 9.59 5.16
C ILE A 87 -5.77 10.61 6.12
N LEU A 88 -7.08 10.51 6.38
CA LEU A 88 -7.77 11.45 7.27
C LEU A 88 -7.21 11.35 8.69
N ILE A 89 -7.04 10.15 9.23
CA ILE A 89 -6.50 9.94 10.57
C ILE A 89 -5.06 10.45 10.68
N THR A 90 -4.22 10.13 9.70
CA THR A 90 -2.79 10.50 9.73
C THR A 90 -2.54 11.98 9.44
N SER A 91 -3.48 12.67 8.79
CA SER A 91 -3.42 14.12 8.58
C SER A 91 -4.02 14.94 9.72
N GLN A 92 -4.86 14.34 10.58
CA GLN A 92 -5.48 14.98 11.75
C GLN A 92 -4.49 15.76 12.63
N PRO A 93 -3.28 15.24 12.98
CA PRO A 93 -2.33 15.95 13.82
C PRO A 93 -1.79 17.25 13.19
N TRP A 94 -1.92 17.41 11.86
CA TRP A 94 -1.49 18.62 11.15
C TRP A 94 -2.60 19.67 11.07
N PHE A 95 -3.87 19.26 11.19
CA PHE A 95 -5.02 20.14 11.25
C PHE A 95 -5.28 20.63 12.69
N ASP A 96 -5.13 19.77 13.69
CA ASP A 96 -5.29 20.14 15.11
C ASP A 96 -4.16 21.05 15.60
N ALA A 97 -2.95 20.98 15.02
CA ALA A 97 -1.84 21.87 15.36
C ALA A 97 -2.01 23.33 14.88
N LYS A 98 -3.12 23.66 14.21
CA LYS A 98 -3.44 25.00 13.68
C LYS A 98 -4.57 25.72 14.42
N HIS A 99 -5.14 25.12 15.45
CA HIS A 99 -6.16 25.72 16.34
C HIS A 99 -5.63 25.84 17.77
#